data_AF-X1MX11-F1
#
_entry.id   AF-X1MX11-F1
#
_cell.length_a   1.000
_cell.length_b   1.000
_cell.length_c   1.000
_cell.angle_alpha   90.00
_cell.angle_beta   90.00
_cell.angle_gamma   90.00
#
_symmetry.space_group_name_H-M   'P 1'
#
loop_
_entity.id
_entity.type
_entity.pdbx_description
1 polymer ?
#
loop_
_entity_poly.entity_id
_entity_poly.type
_entity_poly.pdbx_seq_one_letter_code
_entity_poly.pdbx_strand_id
1 'polypeptide(L)'
;PAETVKAIVDGDVDAIFAWEPNIYHAAKGLGENAVILPSDVGYLATFNLVSKNDFVENNQQLLKRILKALIKAEEFTKDNREESVDIIAACLKTDREIINKLWDIYEFRVSLTQAFLITLEDEARWFIKNKLTSVTEIPNYLDYIYWDALKAVKPEAVEIIH
;
A
#
# COMPACT_ATOMS: atom_id res chain seq x y z
N PRO A 1 5.25 -15.23 6.00
CA PRO A 1 5.02 -15.44 4.55
C PRO A 1 5.91 -16.52 3.93
N ALA A 2 7.23 -16.53 4.20
CA ALA A 2 8.13 -17.55 3.65
C ALA A 2 7.72 -19.00 4.02
N GLU A 3 7.31 -19.23 5.27
CA GLU A 3 6.76 -20.51 5.73
C GLU A 3 5.47 -20.90 4.99
N THR A 4 4.60 -19.92 4.71
CA THR A 4 3.36 -20.10 3.95
C THR A 4 3.63 -20.52 2.51
N VAL A 5 4.63 -19.90 1.86
CA VAL A 5 5.07 -20.27 0.51
C VAL A 5 5.65 -21.67 0.48
N LYS A 6 6.47 -22.03 1.48
CA LYS A 6 7.01 -23.38 1.60
C LYS A 6 5.89 -24.41 1.78
N ALA A 7 4.95 -24.15 2.69
CA ALA A 7 3.87 -25.08 3.00
C ALA A 7 3.01 -25.44 1.77
N ILE A 8 2.66 -24.47 0.91
CA ILE A 8 1.89 -24.77 -0.32
C ILE A 8 2.73 -25.52 -1.35
N VAL A 9 4.02 -25.18 -1.48
CA VAL A 9 4.93 -25.85 -2.44
C VAL A 9 5.23 -27.30 -2.01
N ASP A 10 5.34 -27.56 -0.70
CA ASP A 10 5.56 -28.90 -0.16
C ASP A 10 4.27 -29.73 -0.09
N GLY A 11 3.10 -29.11 -0.30
CA GLY A 11 1.79 -29.78 -0.23
C GLY A 11 1.25 -29.97 1.18
N ASP A 12 1.77 -29.22 2.17
CA ASP A 12 1.29 -29.24 3.56
C ASP A 12 -0.08 -28.56 3.74
N VAL A 13 -0.45 -27.70 2.79
CA VAL A 13 -1.74 -26.99 2.73
C VAL A 13 -2.28 -27.00 1.30
N ASP A 14 -3.61 -26.97 1.15
CA ASP A 14 -4.26 -26.98 -0.17
C ASP A 14 -4.36 -25.59 -0.82
N ALA A 15 -4.34 -24.52 0.00
CA ALA A 15 -4.47 -23.15 -0.46
C ALA A 15 -3.82 -22.17 0.52
N ILE A 16 -3.38 -21.02 0.00
CA ILE A 16 -2.82 -19.93 0.81
C ILE A 16 -3.43 -18.59 0.40
N PHE A 17 -3.47 -17.65 1.35
CA PHE A 17 -3.73 -16.24 1.10
C PHE A 17 -2.47 -15.45 1.46
N ALA A 18 -1.94 -14.69 0.50
CA ALA A 18 -0.68 -13.97 0.63
C ALA A 18 -0.69 -12.69 -0.22
N TRP A 19 0.44 -11.99 -0.26
CA TRP A 19 0.66 -10.78 -1.07
C TRP A 19 1.99 -10.90 -1.83
N GLU A 20 2.18 -10.08 -2.85
CA GLU A 20 3.40 -10.08 -3.65
C GLU A 20 4.65 -9.63 -2.86
N PRO A 21 5.85 -10.18 -3.12
CA PRO A 21 6.19 -11.18 -4.16
C PRO A 21 5.92 -12.64 -3.75
N ASN A 22 5.24 -12.89 -2.62
CA ASN A 22 5.07 -14.26 -2.11
C ASN A 22 4.16 -15.10 -3.01
N ILE A 23 3.13 -14.50 -3.62
CA ILE A 23 2.27 -15.18 -4.60
C ILE A 23 3.11 -15.59 -5.81
N TYR A 24 3.93 -14.68 -6.35
CA TYR A 24 4.87 -14.99 -7.41
C TYR A 24 5.80 -16.16 -7.06
N HIS A 25 6.39 -16.16 -5.86
CA HIS A 25 7.26 -17.25 -5.42
C HIS A 25 6.53 -18.59 -5.26
N ALA A 26 5.31 -18.59 -4.70
CA ALA A 26 4.49 -19.79 -4.59
C ALA A 26 4.11 -20.35 -5.97
N ALA A 27 3.64 -19.49 -6.88
CA ALA A 27 3.30 -19.88 -8.24
C ALA A 27 4.51 -20.45 -8.99
N LYS A 28 5.68 -19.81 -8.85
CA LYS A 28 6.94 -20.30 -9.44
C LYS A 28 7.34 -21.67 -8.87
N GLY A 29 7.16 -21.90 -7.57
CA GLY A 29 7.46 -23.17 -6.92
C GLY A 29 6.52 -24.31 -7.33
N LEU A 30 5.23 -24.01 -7.54
CA LEU A 30 4.21 -24.97 -7.97
C LEU A 30 4.26 -25.30 -9.46
N GLY A 31 4.80 -24.39 -10.29
CA GLY A 31 4.89 -24.57 -11.75
C GLY A 31 3.51 -24.69 -12.40
N GLU A 32 3.31 -25.70 -13.25
CA GLU A 32 2.04 -25.95 -13.94
C GLU A 32 0.88 -26.30 -13.00
N ASN A 33 1.16 -26.67 -11.75
CA ASN A 33 0.13 -26.96 -10.73
C ASN A 33 -0.42 -25.69 -10.06
N ALA A 34 0.16 -24.52 -10.33
CA ALA A 34 -0.28 -23.27 -9.73
C ALA A 34 -1.65 -22.84 -10.27
N VAL A 35 -2.61 -22.63 -9.37
CA VAL A 35 -3.90 -22.01 -9.69
C VAL A 35 -4.04 -20.73 -8.87
N ILE A 36 -4.06 -19.59 -9.54
CA ILE A 36 -4.35 -18.30 -8.91
C ILE A 36 -5.86 -18.10 -8.99
N LEU A 37 -6.51 -18.12 -7.83
CA LEU A 37 -7.92 -17.79 -7.73
C LEU A 37 -8.08 -16.27 -7.86
N PRO A 38 -8.94 -15.76 -8.76
CA PRO A 38 -9.19 -14.34 -8.85
C PRO A 38 -9.78 -13.88 -7.51
N SER A 39 -9.13 -12.88 -6.93
CA SER A 39 -9.63 -12.22 -5.75
C SER A 39 -10.29 -10.93 -6.23
N ASP A 40 -11.60 -10.98 -6.50
CA ASP A 40 -12.43 -9.77 -6.71
C ASP A 40 -12.65 -9.03 -5.38
N VAL A 41 -11.64 -9.03 -4.52
CA VAL A 41 -11.66 -8.32 -3.27
C VAL A 41 -11.40 -6.89 -3.65
N GLY A 42 -12.45 -6.06 -3.65
CA GLY A 42 -12.37 -4.61 -3.85
C GLY A 42 -11.64 -3.89 -2.70
N TYR A 43 -10.56 -4.48 -2.20
CA TYR A 43 -9.74 -3.98 -1.11
C TYR A 43 -8.55 -3.23 -1.69
N LEU A 44 -8.46 -1.95 -1.36
CA LEU A 44 -7.35 -1.08 -1.75
C LEU A 44 -6.34 -1.02 -0.59
N ALA A 45 -5.22 -1.72 -0.73
CA ALA A 45 -4.10 -1.54 0.18
C ALA A 45 -3.41 -0.19 -0.08
N THR A 46 -3.25 0.63 0.96
CA THR A 46 -2.59 1.94 0.89
C THR A 46 -1.31 1.96 1.74
N PHE A 47 -0.34 2.78 1.33
CA PHE A 47 0.86 3.05 2.12
C PHE A 47 0.74 4.44 2.75
N ASN A 48 0.55 4.47 4.06
CA ASN A 48 0.20 5.68 4.78
C ASN A 48 1.42 6.32 5.44
N LEU A 49 1.61 7.62 5.22
CA LEU A 49 2.54 8.42 6.02
C LEU A 49 1.87 8.79 7.34
N VAL A 50 2.40 8.28 8.44
CA VAL A 50 1.85 8.50 9.79
C VAL A 50 2.89 9.19 10.67
N SER A 51 2.42 10.13 11.47
CA SER A 51 3.23 10.86 12.44
C SER A 51 2.40 11.17 13.67
N LYS A 52 3.08 11.42 14.80
CA LYS A 52 2.42 11.99 15.98
C LYS A 52 2.00 13.44 15.72
N ASN A 53 0.93 13.87 16.40
CA ASN A 53 0.36 15.22 16.26
C ASN A 53 1.37 16.32 16.64
N ASP A 54 2.10 16.14 17.74
CA ASP A 54 3.12 17.08 18.20
C ASP A 54 4.23 17.31 17.15
N PHE A 55 4.65 16.25 16.47
CA PHE A 55 5.61 16.37 15.39
C PHE A 55 5.01 17.13 14.19
N VAL A 56 3.76 16.85 13.81
CA VAL A 56 3.09 17.52 12.70
C VAL A 56 2.97 19.02 12.95
N GLU A 57 2.51 19.40 14.14
CA GLU A 57 2.34 20.79 14.56
C GLU A 57 3.66 21.57 14.50
N ASN A 58 4.76 20.95 14.95
CA ASN A 58 6.06 21.60 15.03
C ASN A 58 6.88 21.56 13.73
N ASN A 59 6.50 20.74 12.73
CA ASN A 59 7.34 20.46 11.56
C ASN A 59 6.64 20.66 10.21
N GLN A 60 5.63 21.52 10.13
CA GLN A 60 4.82 21.73 8.91
C GLN A 60 5.64 22.00 7.63
N GLN A 61 6.73 22.78 7.72
CA GLN A 61 7.59 23.06 6.57
C GLN A 61 8.39 21.83 6.12
N LEU A 62 8.83 20.99 7.06
CA LEU A 62 9.48 19.72 6.75
C LEU A 62 8.49 18.77 6.07
N LEU A 63 7.25 18.68 6.56
CA LEU A 63 6.20 17.85 5.95
C LEU A 63 5.92 18.26 4.50
N LYS A 64 5.81 19.56 4.22
CA LYS A 64 5.69 20.07 2.85
C LYS A 64 6.87 19.66 1.96
N ARG A 65 8.10 19.68 2.50
CA ARG A 65 9.30 19.25 1.75
C ARG A 65 9.30 17.75 1.47
N ILE A 66 8.87 16.92 2.43
CA ILE A 66 8.73 15.47 2.25
C ILE A 66 7.70 15.18 1.15
N LEU A 67 6.51 15.77 1.22
CA LEU A 67 5.47 15.57 0.21
C LEU A 67 5.91 16.04 -1.18
N LYS A 68 6.61 17.18 -1.29
CA LYS A 68 7.20 17.61 -2.57
C LYS A 68 8.22 16.61 -3.11
N ALA A 69 9.02 15.99 -2.26
CA ALA A 69 9.98 14.97 -2.69
C ALA A 69 9.27 13.71 -3.20
N LEU A 70 8.19 13.29 -2.54
CA LEU A 70 7.38 12.15 -2.97
C LEU A 70 6.62 12.42 -4.27
N ILE A 71 6.09 13.63 -4.47
CA ILE A 71 5.45 14.02 -5.73
C ILE A 71 6.46 14.01 -6.88
N LYS A 72 7.69 14.49 -6.64
CA LYS A 72 8.78 14.35 -7.63
C LYS A 72 9.12 12.89 -7.92
N ALA A 73 9.08 12.03 -6.91
CA ALA A 73 9.31 10.60 -7.09
C ALA A 73 8.17 9.95 -7.91
N GLU A 74 6.92 10.29 -7.63
CA GLU A 74 5.75 9.89 -8.44
C GLU A 74 5.96 10.28 -9.92
N GLU A 75 6.27 11.55 -10.22
CA GLU A 75 6.55 12.03 -11.58
C GLU A 75 7.73 11.28 -12.22
N PHE A 76 8.82 11.11 -11.46
CA PHE A 76 10.00 10.39 -11.93
C PHE A 76 9.68 8.94 -12.29
N THR A 77 8.92 8.22 -11.45
CA THR A 77 8.54 6.83 -11.71
C THR A 77 7.66 6.66 -12.94
N LYS A 78 6.81 7.65 -13.19
CA LYS A 78 5.95 7.69 -14.39
C LYS A 78 6.78 7.90 -15.66
N ASP A 79 7.72 8.83 -15.63
CA ASP A 79 8.46 9.24 -16.83
C ASP A 79 9.71 8.37 -17.08
N ASN A 80 10.22 7.68 -16.06
CA ASN A 80 11.50 6.94 -16.10
C ASN A 80 11.35 5.51 -15.53
N ARG A 81 10.42 4.73 -16.11
CA ARG A 81 10.12 3.36 -15.62
C ARG A 81 11.37 2.48 -15.48
N GLU A 82 12.19 2.34 -16.52
CA GLU A 82 13.34 1.41 -16.51
C GLU A 82 14.39 1.76 -15.45
N GLU A 83 14.69 3.06 -15.30
CA GLU A 83 15.61 3.54 -14.26
C GLU A 83 15.00 3.37 -12.86
N SER A 84 13.69 3.59 -12.73
CA SER A 84 12.99 3.35 -11.46
C SER A 84 13.00 1.87 -11.08
N VAL A 85 12.84 0.97 -12.06
CA VAL A 85 12.98 -0.48 -11.85
C VAL A 85 14.39 -0.82 -11.36
N ASP A 86 15.45 -0.22 -11.93
CA ASP A 86 16.83 -0.42 -11.46
C ASP A 86 17.02 0.05 -10.01
N ILE A 87 16.56 1.27 -9.69
CA ILE A 87 16.67 1.85 -8.35
C ILE A 87 15.95 0.97 -7.33
N ILE A 88 14.71 0.56 -7.63
CA ILE A 88 13.89 -0.26 -6.74
C ILE A 88 14.50 -1.66 -6.57
N ALA A 89 14.92 -2.31 -7.65
CA ALA A 89 15.56 -3.62 -7.60
C ALA A 89 16.85 -3.59 -6.75
N ALA A 90 17.68 -2.57 -6.93
CA ALA A 90 18.90 -2.39 -6.15
C ALA A 90 18.60 -2.11 -4.66
N CYS A 91 17.61 -1.26 -4.37
CA CYS A 91 17.20 -0.92 -3.00
C CYS A 91 16.65 -2.14 -2.25
N LEU A 92 15.79 -2.91 -2.92
CA LEU A 92 15.16 -4.10 -2.34
C LEU A 92 16.05 -5.35 -2.43
N LYS A 93 17.21 -5.26 -3.10
CA LYS A 93 18.13 -6.38 -3.36
C LYS A 93 17.42 -7.57 -4.00
N THR A 94 16.62 -7.29 -5.03
CA THR A 94 15.81 -8.27 -5.75
C THR A 94 16.02 -8.15 -7.26
N ASP A 95 15.52 -9.13 -8.02
CA ASP A 95 15.68 -9.15 -9.47
C ASP A 95 14.77 -8.12 -10.15
N ARG A 96 15.28 -7.46 -11.19
CA ARG A 96 14.51 -6.56 -12.07
C ARG A 96 13.26 -7.24 -12.63
N GLU A 97 13.33 -8.54 -12.91
CA GLU A 97 12.19 -9.32 -13.42
C GLU A 97 11.01 -9.33 -12.44
N ILE A 98 11.28 -9.43 -11.14
CA ILE A 98 10.25 -9.41 -10.10
C ILE A 98 9.60 -8.03 -10.07
N ILE A 99 10.40 -6.96 -10.03
CA ILE A 99 9.87 -5.59 -10.03
C ILE A 99 9.01 -5.32 -11.28
N ASN A 100 9.46 -5.78 -12.45
CA ASN A 100 8.71 -5.62 -13.69
C ASN A 100 7.36 -6.35 -13.68
N LYS A 101 7.31 -7.59 -13.14
CA LYS A 101 6.05 -8.33 -13.00
C LYS A 101 5.07 -7.65 -12.06
N LEU A 102 5.59 -7.02 -11.02
CA LEU A 102 4.78 -6.33 -10.02
C LEU A 102 4.47 -4.88 -10.38
N TRP A 103 5.06 -4.33 -11.44
CA TRP A 103 4.93 -2.89 -11.69
C TRP A 103 3.48 -2.45 -11.87
N ASP A 104 2.71 -3.21 -12.65
CA ASP A 104 1.36 -2.82 -13.04
C ASP A 104 0.30 -3.17 -11.98
N ILE A 105 0.69 -3.84 -10.88
CA ILE A 105 -0.18 -4.05 -9.71
C ILE A 105 -0.09 -2.89 -8.70
N TYR A 106 0.87 -1.98 -8.86
CA TYR A 106 1.04 -0.83 -7.99
C TYR A 106 0.65 0.46 -8.71
N GLU A 107 -0.03 1.35 -7.98
CA GLU A 107 -0.22 2.73 -8.37
C GLU A 107 0.71 3.62 -7.53
N PHE A 108 1.77 4.16 -8.15
CA PHE A 108 2.66 5.10 -7.49
C PHE A 108 2.05 6.49 -7.50
N ARG A 109 1.27 6.82 -6.47
CA ARG A 109 0.55 8.09 -6.38
C ARG A 109 0.49 8.64 -4.96
N VAL A 110 0.78 9.93 -4.82
CA VAL A 110 0.58 10.68 -3.57
C VAL A 110 -0.78 11.36 -3.62
N SER A 111 -1.74 10.84 -2.86
CA SER A 111 -3.10 11.39 -2.78
C SER A 111 -3.82 11.00 -1.49
N LEU A 112 -4.77 11.85 -1.08
CA LEU A 112 -5.79 11.53 -0.09
C LEU A 112 -7.11 11.30 -0.85
N THR A 113 -7.37 10.04 -1.22
CA THR A 113 -8.55 9.66 -2.01
C THR A 113 -9.77 9.44 -1.12
N GLN A 114 -10.98 9.61 -1.66
CA GLN A 114 -12.20 9.22 -0.93
C GLN A 114 -12.23 7.71 -0.62
N ALA A 115 -11.68 6.89 -1.52
CA ALA A 115 -11.56 5.45 -1.34
C ALA A 115 -10.70 5.07 -0.13
N PHE A 116 -9.67 5.86 0.19
CA PHE A 116 -8.85 5.66 1.39
C PHE A 116 -9.68 5.81 2.67
N LEU A 117 -10.51 6.85 2.76
CA LEU A 117 -11.39 7.05 3.92
C LEU A 117 -12.40 5.91 4.07
N ILE A 118 -13.04 5.50 2.96
CA ILE A 118 -13.98 4.37 2.94
C ILE A 118 -13.29 3.08 3.41
N THR A 119 -12.06 2.84 2.96
CA THR A 119 -11.27 1.66 3.36
C THR A 119 -11.02 1.65 4.87
N LEU A 120 -10.64 2.77 5.47
CA LEU A 120 -10.44 2.87 6.92
C LEU A 120 -11.73 2.57 7.71
N GLU A 121 -12.87 3.10 7.25
CA GLU A 121 -14.17 2.86 7.86
C GLU A 121 -14.61 1.40 7.76
N ASP A 122 -14.38 0.76 6.61
CA ASP A 122 -14.68 -0.65 6.38
C ASP A 122 -13.77 -1.56 7.21
N GLU A 123 -12.49 -1.23 7.32
CA GLU A 123 -11.54 -1.91 8.22
C GLU A 123 -12.01 -1.80 9.67
N ALA A 124 -12.34 -0.60 10.16
CA ALA A 124 -12.85 -0.40 11.51
C ALA A 124 -14.11 -1.23 11.78
N ARG A 125 -15.07 -1.19 10.84
CA ARG A 125 -16.31 -1.97 10.93
C ARG A 125 -16.02 -3.47 11.00
N TRP A 126 -15.08 -3.96 10.20
CA TRP A 126 -14.68 -5.36 10.21
C TRP A 126 -13.99 -5.74 11.52
N PHE A 127 -13.08 -4.93 12.05
CA PHE A 127 -12.42 -5.16 13.33
C PHE A 127 -13.41 -5.21 14.49
N ILE A 128 -14.36 -4.27 14.56
CA ILE A 128 -15.40 -4.22 15.59
C ILE A 128 -16.31 -5.45 15.49
N LYS A 129 -16.82 -5.75 14.28
CA LYS A 129 -17.71 -6.89 14.03
C LYS A 129 -17.08 -8.22 14.47
N ASN A 130 -15.78 -8.38 14.23
CA ASN A 130 -15.04 -9.60 14.56
C ASN A 130 -14.42 -9.58 15.96
N LYS A 131 -14.69 -8.55 16.78
CA LYS A 131 -14.17 -8.40 18.16
C LYS A 131 -12.63 -8.45 18.23
N LEU A 132 -11.97 -7.88 17.23
CA LEU A 132 -10.50 -7.77 17.15
C LEU A 132 -9.98 -6.50 17.81
N THR A 133 -10.86 -5.72 18.43
CA THR A 133 -10.56 -4.49 19.17
C THR A 133 -11.53 -4.34 20.34
N SER A 134 -11.15 -3.59 21.37
CA SER A 134 -12.03 -3.19 22.47
C SER A 134 -12.90 -1.97 22.13
N VAL A 135 -12.60 -1.29 21.02
CA VAL A 135 -13.40 -0.17 20.51
C VAL A 135 -14.72 -0.71 19.94
N THR A 136 -15.83 -0.01 20.20
CA THR A 136 -17.17 -0.44 19.78
C THR A 136 -17.83 0.47 18.74
N GLU A 137 -17.26 1.65 18.50
CA GLU A 137 -17.76 2.64 17.55
C GLU A 137 -16.69 2.96 16.51
N ILE A 138 -17.12 3.22 15.27
CA ILE A 138 -16.20 3.60 14.20
C ILE A 138 -15.73 5.04 14.48
N PRO A 139 -14.41 5.29 14.58
CA PRO A 139 -13.92 6.64 14.79
C PRO A 139 -14.18 7.50 13.55
N ASN A 140 -14.35 8.80 13.75
CA ASN A 140 -14.32 9.75 12.63
C ASN A 140 -12.86 9.89 12.15
N TYR A 141 -12.52 9.18 11.07
CA TYR A 141 -11.16 9.18 10.53
C TYR A 141 -10.71 10.54 9.99
N LEU A 142 -11.64 11.47 9.72
CA LEU A 142 -11.28 12.83 9.32
C LEU A 142 -10.46 13.54 10.41
N ASP A 143 -10.67 13.19 11.68
CA ASP A 143 -9.94 13.78 12.81
C ASP A 143 -8.46 13.34 12.87
N TYR A 144 -8.08 12.36 12.05
CA TYR A 144 -6.74 11.75 12.02
C TYR A 144 -5.97 12.04 10.73
N ILE A 145 -6.53 12.82 9.80
CA ILE A 145 -5.88 13.13 8.54
C ILE A 145 -5.36 14.57 8.56
N TYR A 146 -4.07 14.72 8.28
CA TYR A 146 -3.42 16.02 8.13
C TYR A 146 -3.30 16.40 6.65
N TRP A 147 -4.25 17.21 6.17
CA TRP A 147 -4.34 17.63 4.76
C TRP A 147 -3.50 18.85 4.41
N ASP A 148 -3.19 19.73 5.37
CA ASP A 148 -2.66 21.07 5.06
C ASP A 148 -1.36 21.03 4.27
N ALA A 149 -0.47 20.10 4.60
CA ALA A 149 0.79 19.97 3.87
C ALA A 149 0.57 19.49 2.43
N LEU A 150 -0.31 18.52 2.19
CA LEU A 150 -0.62 18.04 0.84
C LEU A 150 -1.37 19.11 0.04
N LYS A 151 -2.38 19.73 0.65
CA LYS A 151 -3.15 20.83 0.06
C LYS A 151 -2.26 22.01 -0.35
N ALA A 152 -1.20 22.29 0.42
CA ALA A 152 -0.27 23.37 0.10
C ALA A 152 0.69 23.05 -1.07
N VAL A 153 0.87 21.78 -1.44
CA VAL A 153 1.87 21.37 -2.44
C VAL A 153 1.28 20.72 -3.69
N LYS A 154 0.10 20.10 -3.57
CA LYS A 154 -0.67 19.45 -4.65
C LYS A 154 -2.17 19.45 -4.28
N PRO A 155 -2.86 20.61 -4.33
CA PRO A 155 -4.25 20.73 -3.89
C PRO A 155 -5.21 19.71 -4.51
N GLU A 156 -5.02 19.41 -5.79
CA GLU A 156 -5.82 18.46 -6.56
C GLU A 156 -5.66 17.00 -6.13
N ALA A 157 -4.65 16.68 -5.32
CA ALA A 157 -4.45 15.35 -4.74
C ALA A 157 -5.20 15.16 -3.40
N VAL A 158 -5.90 16.19 -2.91
CA VAL A 158 -6.83 16.09 -1.78
C VAL A 158 -8.24 15.90 -2.34
N GLU A 159 -8.66 14.66 -2.50
CA GLU A 159 -9.95 14.30 -3.12
C GLU A 159 -11.03 13.99 -2.08
N ILE A 160 -10.65 13.75 -0.82
CA ILE A 160 -11.60 13.56 0.28
C ILE A 160 -12.51 14.78 0.39
N ILE A 161 -13.81 14.53 0.38
CA ILE A 161 -14.83 15.55 0.65
C ILE A 161 -14.95 15.68 2.16
N HIS A 162 -14.63 16.87 2.69
CA HIS A 162 -14.56 17.16 4.12
C HIS A 162 -15.23 18.50 4.47
#